data_AF-A0A841LE41-F1
#
_entry.id   AF-A0A841LE41-F1
#
_cell.length_a   1.000
_cell.length_b   1.000
_cell.length_c   1.000
_cell.angle_alpha   90.00
_cell.angle_beta   90.00
_cell.angle_gamma   90.00
#
_symmetry.space_group_name_H-M   'P 1'
#
loop_
_entity.id
_entity.type
_entity.pdbx_description
1 polymer ?
#
loop_
_entity_poly.entity_id
_entity_poly.type
_entity_poly.pdbx_seq_one_letter_code
_entity_poly.pdbx_strand_id
1 'polypeptide(L)'
;MAVTPAFNKAIADHLQQLADTDPLFAETFKKPAKNIDDCCTYILNEVKESGKQGFADDEIFNMAVHYYDEDDIKPGAKINGRVVVNHSLGAEPKVSPSSVKKEAIKKVEKPKKPESKAVKLSLF
;
A
#
# COMPACT_ATOMS: atom_id res chain seq x y z
N MET A 1 -13.69 -17.74 5.31
CA MET A 1 -12.49 -18.39 5.89
C MET A 1 -11.75 -17.34 6.70
N ALA A 2 -11.20 -17.70 7.86
CA ALA A 2 -10.54 -16.75 8.74
C ALA A 2 -9.12 -16.47 8.25
N VAL A 3 -8.73 -15.20 8.26
CA VAL A 3 -7.33 -14.82 8.11
C VAL A 3 -6.52 -15.56 9.18
N THR A 4 -5.31 -16.01 8.85
CA THR A 4 -4.51 -16.75 9.83
C THR A 4 -4.26 -15.87 11.05
N PRO A 5 -4.47 -16.37 12.28
CA PRO A 5 -4.34 -15.56 13.49
C PRO A 5 -2.94 -14.94 13.64
N ALA A 6 -1.91 -15.62 13.12
CA ALA A 6 -0.55 -15.09 13.06
C ALA A 6 -0.44 -13.81 12.22
N PHE A 7 -1.13 -13.75 11.07
CA PHE A 7 -1.14 -12.56 10.22
C PHE A 7 -1.88 -11.40 10.90
N ASN A 8 -3.10 -11.64 11.41
CA ASN A 8 -3.84 -10.62 12.15
C ASN A 8 -3.02 -10.07 13.32
N LYS A 9 -2.33 -10.95 14.07
CA LYS A 9 -1.48 -10.53 15.18
C LYS A 9 -0.31 -9.65 14.69
N ALA A 10 0.37 -10.05 13.61
CA ALA A 10 1.50 -9.27 13.08
C ALA A 10 1.08 -7.86 12.65
N ILE A 11 -0.06 -7.73 11.95
CA ILE A 11 -0.61 -6.43 11.56
C ILE A 11 -0.99 -5.61 12.79
N ALA A 12 -1.71 -6.20 13.74
CA ALA A 12 -2.12 -5.51 14.95
C ALA A 12 -0.94 -5.00 15.79
N ASP A 13 0.09 -5.82 15.96
CA ASP A 13 1.31 -5.47 16.71
C ASP A 13 2.02 -4.27 16.06
N HIS A 14 2.20 -4.29 14.74
CA HIS A 14 2.83 -3.20 14.01
C HIS A 14 2.03 -1.89 14.07
N LEU A 15 0.72 -1.95 13.84
CA LEU A 15 -0.15 -0.77 13.91
C LEU A 15 -0.21 -0.18 15.32
N GLN A 16 -0.16 -1.03 16.34
CA GLN A 16 -0.11 -0.58 17.73
C GLN A 16 1.21 0.13 18.04
N GLN A 17 2.35 -0.42 17.64
CA GLN A 17 3.66 0.24 17.76
C GLN A 17 3.70 1.59 17.04
N LEU A 18 3.05 1.66 15.87
CA LEU A 18 2.94 2.90 15.12
C LEU A 18 2.06 3.92 15.86
N ALA A 19 0.91 3.51 16.41
CA ALA A 19 0.06 4.38 17.22
C ALA A 19 0.75 4.86 18.51
N ASP A 20 1.64 4.06 19.10
CA ASP A 20 2.42 4.48 20.27
C ASP A 20 3.48 5.54 19.91
N THR A 21 3.99 5.52 18.67
CA THR A 21 5.05 6.42 18.20
C THR A 21 4.50 7.67 17.50
N ASP A 22 3.40 7.53 16.76
CA ASP A 22 2.73 8.57 16.00
C ASP A 22 1.35 8.90 16.60
N PRO A 23 1.21 10.03 17.31
CA PRO A 23 -0.05 10.41 17.92
C PRO A 23 -1.15 10.73 16.90
N LEU A 24 -0.81 11.17 15.68
CA LEU A 24 -1.80 11.42 14.62
C LEU A 24 -2.39 10.11 14.12
N PHE A 25 -1.54 9.09 13.96
CA PHE A 25 -1.98 7.73 13.66
C PHE A 25 -2.79 7.12 14.81
N ALA A 26 -2.45 7.42 16.07
CA ALA A 26 -3.22 6.95 17.23
C ALA A 26 -4.67 7.43 17.21
N GLU A 27 -4.94 8.64 16.71
CA GLU A 27 -6.30 9.16 16.56
C GLU A 27 -7.09 8.41 15.50
N THR A 28 -6.46 8.08 14.37
CA THR A 28 -7.11 7.29 13.30
C THR A 28 -7.30 5.83 13.71
N PHE A 29 -6.34 5.25 14.43
CA PHE A 29 -6.40 3.87 14.92
C PHE A 29 -7.52 3.64 15.95
N LYS A 30 -7.85 4.67 16.75
CA LYS A 30 -8.95 4.63 17.72
C LYS A 30 -10.35 4.76 17.10
N LYS A 31 -10.46 5.03 15.78
CA LYS A 31 -11.76 5.18 15.12
C LYS A 31 -12.51 3.84 15.15
N PRO A 32 -13.73 3.76 15.72
CA PRO A 32 -14.49 2.51 15.82
C PRO A 32 -14.99 1.99 14.46
N ALA A 33 -14.89 2.81 13.40
CA ALA A 33 -15.22 2.42 12.04
C ALA A 33 -14.14 1.55 11.37
N LYS A 34 -12.94 1.45 11.96
CA LYS A 34 -11.80 0.73 11.39
C LYS A 34 -11.44 -0.47 12.27
N ASN A 35 -11.37 -1.66 11.67
CA ASN A 35 -11.07 -2.91 12.37
C ASN A 35 -9.88 -3.62 11.72
N ILE A 36 -9.14 -4.38 12.53
CA ILE A 36 -8.01 -5.19 12.06
C ILE A 36 -8.47 -6.25 11.05
N ASP A 37 -9.66 -6.84 11.23
CA ASP A 37 -10.19 -7.83 10.29
C ASP A 37 -10.49 -7.25 8.91
N ASP A 38 -11.03 -6.04 8.85
CA ASP A 38 -11.29 -5.33 7.59
C ASP A 38 -9.98 -4.87 6.94
N CYS A 39 -9.03 -4.38 7.74
CA CYS A 39 -7.67 -4.06 7.29
C CYS A 39 -6.99 -5.30 6.66
N CYS A 40 -7.06 -6.45 7.32
CA CYS A 40 -6.50 -7.69 6.77
C CYS A 40 -7.23 -8.11 5.47
N THR A 41 -8.55 -7.91 5.40
CA THR A 41 -9.32 -8.18 4.18
C THR A 41 -8.91 -7.26 3.04
N TYR A 42 -8.68 -5.97 3.32
CA TYR A 42 -8.17 -5.00 2.36
C TYR A 42 -6.81 -5.43 1.80
N ILE A 43 -5.86 -5.74 2.69
CA ILE A 43 -4.51 -6.15 2.30
C ILE A 43 -4.55 -7.37 1.39
N LEU A 44 -5.39 -8.35 1.70
CA LEU A 44 -5.52 -9.54 0.87
C LEU A 44 -6.10 -9.23 -0.52
N ASN A 45 -6.97 -8.23 -0.65
CA ASN A 45 -7.56 -7.86 -1.94
C ASN A 45 -6.52 -7.19 -2.82
N GLU A 46 -5.79 -6.24 -2.28
CA GLU A 46 -4.66 -5.60 -2.94
C GLU A 46 -3.58 -6.60 -3.37
N VAL A 47 -3.19 -7.53 -2.48
CA VAL A 47 -2.23 -8.60 -2.79
C VAL A 47 -2.72 -9.48 -3.95
N LYS A 48 -4.00 -9.84 -3.91
CA LYS A 48 -4.64 -10.65 -4.96
C LYS A 48 -4.69 -9.90 -6.30
N GLU A 49 -5.03 -8.62 -6.29
CA GLU A 49 -5.06 -7.77 -7.49
C GLU A 49 -3.67 -7.54 -8.07
N SER A 50 -2.65 -7.45 -7.21
CA SER A 50 -1.25 -7.35 -7.63
C SER A 50 -0.74 -8.60 -8.37
N GLY A 51 -1.33 -9.77 -8.10
CA GLY A 51 -0.96 -11.04 -8.74
C GLY A 51 0.40 -11.60 -8.31
N LYS A 52 1.03 -11.01 -7.27
CA LYS A 52 2.30 -11.47 -6.71
C LYS A 52 2.07 -12.49 -5.59
N GLN A 53 2.99 -13.45 -5.47
CA GLN A 53 2.90 -14.52 -4.46
C GLN A 53 3.65 -14.22 -3.15
N GLY A 54 4.40 -13.13 -3.09
CA GLY A 54 5.19 -12.75 -1.91
C GLY A 54 5.38 -11.24 -1.84
N PHE A 55 5.36 -10.73 -0.62
CA PHE A 55 5.49 -9.32 -0.26
C PHE A 55 6.43 -9.23 0.94
N ALA A 56 7.19 -8.15 1.02
CA ALA A 56 7.96 -7.83 2.22
C ALA A 56 7.02 -7.39 3.35
N ASP A 57 7.45 -7.60 4.60
CA ASP A 57 6.69 -7.16 5.78
C ASP A 57 6.37 -5.64 5.70
N ASP A 58 7.35 -4.82 5.30
CA ASP A 58 7.17 -3.36 5.13
C ASP A 58 6.10 -3.00 4.08
N GLU A 59 5.97 -3.77 2.99
CA GLU A 59 4.94 -3.52 1.97
C GLU A 59 3.55 -3.80 2.56
N ILE A 60 3.41 -4.92 3.26
CA ILE A 60 2.18 -5.33 3.92
C ILE A 60 1.78 -4.33 5.02
N PHE A 61 2.75 -3.89 5.81
CA PHE A 61 2.54 -2.89 6.86
C PHE A 61 2.17 -1.53 6.30
N ASN A 62 2.83 -1.07 5.23
CA ASN A 62 2.44 0.18 4.56
C ASN A 62 0.99 0.13 4.07
N MET A 63 0.56 -1.00 3.50
CA MET A 63 -0.84 -1.18 3.10
C MET A 63 -1.81 -1.13 4.28
N ALA A 64 -1.39 -1.66 5.44
CA ALA A 64 -2.16 -1.55 6.67
C ALA A 64 -2.29 -0.09 7.14
N VAL A 65 -1.19 0.68 7.11
CA VAL A 65 -1.20 2.11 7.47
C VAL A 65 -2.09 2.90 6.52
N HIS A 66 -1.97 2.68 5.21
CA HIS A 66 -2.82 3.31 4.19
C HIS A 66 -4.31 3.08 4.46
N TYR A 67 -4.70 1.87 4.89
CA TYR A 67 -6.09 1.57 5.26
C TYR A 67 -6.63 2.46 6.38
N TYR A 68 -5.79 2.86 7.34
CA TYR A 68 -6.18 3.71 8.47
C TYR A 68 -6.04 5.21 8.18
N ASP A 69 -5.10 5.59 7.32
CA ASP A 69 -4.93 6.98 6.86
C ASP A 69 -6.08 7.44 5.95
N GLU A 70 -6.58 6.56 5.08
CA GLU A 70 -7.67 6.91 4.16
C GLU A 70 -9.05 6.53 4.74
N ASP A 71 -9.88 7.54 5.00
CA ASP A 71 -11.22 7.34 5.58
C ASP A 71 -12.20 6.59 4.63
N ASP A 72 -12.04 6.67 3.30
CA ASP A 72 -12.97 6.07 2.30
C ASP A 72 -12.47 4.74 1.69
N ILE A 73 -11.47 4.07 2.29
CA ILE A 73 -11.04 2.75 1.80
C ILE A 73 -12.07 1.68 2.13
N LYS A 74 -12.49 0.94 1.09
CA LYS A 74 -13.36 -0.24 1.21
C LYS A 74 -12.49 -1.50 1.31
N PRO A 75 -12.72 -2.36 2.32
CA PRO A 75 -11.93 -3.58 2.49
C PRO A 75 -12.13 -4.63 1.38
N GLY A 76 -13.13 -4.45 0.52
CA GLY A 76 -13.40 -5.34 -0.59
C GLY A 76 -14.16 -6.61 -0.19
N ALA A 77 -14.10 -7.62 -1.05
CA ALA A 77 -14.78 -8.89 -0.81
C ALA A 77 -13.92 -9.80 0.09
N LYS A 78 -14.57 -10.56 0.98
CA LYS A 78 -13.86 -11.60 1.75
C LYS A 78 -13.27 -12.63 0.79
N ILE A 79 -11.96 -12.79 0.85
CA ILE A 79 -11.23 -13.70 -0.02
C ILE A 79 -11.08 -15.04 0.70
N ASN A 80 -11.45 -16.13 0.02
CA ASN A 80 -11.09 -17.47 0.47
C ASN A 80 -9.70 -17.81 -0.09
N GLY A 81 -8.66 -17.32 0.58
CA GLY A 81 -7.26 -17.59 0.26
C GLY A 81 -6.50 -18.16 1.46
N ARG A 82 -5.47 -18.97 1.20
CA ARG A 82 -4.56 -19.44 2.25
C ARG A 82 -3.38 -18.48 2.35
N VAL A 83 -3.31 -17.74 3.46
CA VAL A 83 -2.16 -16.90 3.80
C VAL A 83 -1.19 -17.77 4.59
N VAL A 84 0.08 -17.77 4.19
CA VAL A 84 1.16 -18.42 4.96
C VAL A 84 2.16 -17.35 5.30
N VAL A 85 2.25 -17.03 6.60
CA VAL A 85 3.25 -16.10 7.12
C VAL A 85 4.53 -16.90 7.36
N ASN A 86 5.50 -16.77 6.47
CA ASN A 86 6.82 -17.37 6.66
C ASN A 86 7.72 -16.37 7.38
N HIS A 87 7.74 -16.42 8.71
CA HIS A 87 8.64 -15.57 9.50
C HIS A 87 10.06 -16.12 9.35
N SER A 88 10.84 -15.54 8.43
CA SER A 88 12.22 -15.94 8.19
C SER A 88 13.08 -15.39 9.32
N LEU A 89 13.28 -16.19 10.37
CA LEU A 89 14.24 -15.90 11.43
C LEU A 89 15.66 -15.98 10.84
N GLY A 90 16.19 -14.85 10.37
CA GLY A 90 17.58 -14.70 9.96
C GLY A 90 17.87 -15.09 8.50
N ALA A 91 17.72 -14.13 7.60
CA ALA A 91 18.56 -14.07 6.41
C ALA A 91 18.94 -12.60 6.16
N GLU A 92 20.25 -12.38 6.10
CA GLU A 92 20.95 -11.10 6.10
C GLU A 92 20.49 -10.15 4.97
N PRO A 93 20.55 -8.82 5.17
CA PRO A 93 19.92 -7.87 4.28
C PRO A 93 20.64 -7.83 2.93
N LYS A 94 20.01 -8.37 1.88
CA LYS A 94 20.33 -7.99 0.51
C LYS A 94 19.50 -6.77 0.13
N VAL A 95 20.14 -5.63 0.34
CA VAL A 95 19.76 -4.29 -0.11
C VAL A 95 19.14 -4.32 -1.51
N SER A 96 17.89 -3.87 -1.64
CA SER A 96 17.28 -3.53 -2.94
C SER A 96 16.80 -2.07 -2.88
N PRO A 97 17.37 -1.15 -3.69
CA PRO A 97 16.93 0.23 -3.72
C PRO A 97 15.66 0.30 -4.58
N SER A 98 14.50 0.50 -3.96
CA SER A 98 13.28 0.89 -4.66
C SER A 98 12.59 2.04 -3.94
N SER A 99 13.38 3.07 -3.68
CA SER A 99 12.90 4.42 -3.50
C SER A 99 12.70 5.02 -4.89
N VAL A 100 11.45 5.25 -5.31
CA VAL A 100 10.94 6.43 -6.05
C VAL A 100 9.51 6.11 -6.50
N LYS A 101 8.54 6.44 -5.65
CA LYS A 101 7.16 6.76 -6.06
C LYS A 101 6.63 7.91 -5.20
N LYS A 102 7.09 9.12 -5.50
CA LYS A 102 6.55 10.43 -5.09
C LYS A 102 7.02 11.40 -6.18
N GLU A 103 6.29 12.29 -6.82
CA GLU A 103 4.94 12.89 -6.76
C GLU A 103 4.83 13.66 -8.10
N ALA A 104 3.61 13.91 -8.60
CA ALA A 104 3.20 15.15 -9.29
C ALA A 104 1.97 14.93 -10.16
N ILE A 105 0.81 14.90 -9.51
CA ILE A 105 -0.42 15.48 -10.03
C ILE A 105 -0.15 16.91 -10.53
N LYS A 106 -0.31 17.15 -11.84
CA LYS A 106 -0.62 18.50 -12.34
C LYS A 106 -1.74 18.41 -13.37
N LYS A 107 -2.93 18.71 -12.89
CA LYS A 107 -4.14 19.10 -13.64
C LYS A 107 -3.82 20.32 -14.53
N VAL A 108 -4.72 20.61 -15.49
CA VAL A 108 -4.77 21.74 -16.46
C VAL A 108 -4.27 21.28 -17.83
N GLU A 109 -4.96 21.40 -18.97
CA GLU A 109 -6.27 21.90 -19.40
C GLU A 109 -6.29 21.60 -20.92
N LYS A 110 -7.45 21.31 -21.52
CA LYS A 110 -7.54 21.19 -22.99
C LYS A 110 -7.25 22.56 -23.59
N PRO A 111 -6.44 22.65 -24.66
CA PRO A 111 -7.00 23.24 -25.87
C PRO A 111 -6.58 22.56 -27.18
N LYS A 112 -7.41 22.85 -28.18
CA LYS A 112 -7.37 22.43 -29.57
C LYS A 112 -6.17 23.06 -30.32
N LYS A 113 -5.74 22.38 -31.41
CA LYS A 113 -4.95 22.82 -32.60
C LYS A 113 -4.65 24.33 -32.73
N PRO A 114 -3.47 24.75 -33.26
CA PRO A 114 -3.13 24.59 -34.70
C PRO A 114 -1.65 24.26 -35.00
N GLU A 115 -1.37 23.44 -36.01
CA GLU A 115 -0.70 23.78 -37.29
C GLU A 115 0.74 24.36 -37.25
N SER A 116 1.64 23.58 -37.87
CA SER A 116 2.60 24.00 -38.91
C SER A 116 3.71 25.00 -38.56
N LYS A 117 4.94 24.50 -38.40
CA LYS A 117 6.05 24.72 -39.37
C LYS A 117 7.31 23.97 -38.94
N ALA A 118 7.77 23.08 -39.82
CA ALA A 118 9.10 22.49 -39.78
C ALA A 118 10.14 23.55 -40.16
N VAL A 119 11.21 23.68 -39.38
CA VAL A 119 12.44 24.34 -39.81
C VAL A 119 13.55 23.30 -39.74
N LYS A 120 13.96 22.84 -40.92
CA LYS A 120 15.07 21.91 -41.13
C LYS A 120 16.36 22.73 -41.12
N LEU A 121 17.16 22.58 -40.06
CA LEU A 121 18.49 23.16 -39.99
C LEU A 121 19.47 22.20 -40.69
N SER A 122 19.78 22.48 -41.95
CA SER A 122 20.89 21.84 -42.66
C SER A 122 22.04 22.85 -42.76
N LEU A 123 23.12 22.50 -42.07
CA LEU A 123 24.42 23.15 -42.08
C LEU A 123 25.16 22.73 -43.35
N PHE A 124 25.44 23.66 -44.28
CA PHE A 124 26.61 23.73 -45.16
C PHE A 124 26.69 25.14 -45.75
#